data_AF-A0A6P6F211-F1
#
_entry.id   AF-A0A6P6F211-F1
#
_cell.length_a   1.000
_cell.length_b   1.000
_cell.length_c   1.000
_cell.angle_alpha   90.00
_cell.angle_beta   90.00
_cell.angle_gamma   90.00
#
_symmetry.space_group_name_H-M   'P 1'
#
loop_
_entity.id
_entity.type
_entity.pdbx_description
1 polymer ?
#
loop_
_entity_poly.entity_id
_entity_poly.type
_entity_poly.pdbx_seq_one_letter_code
_entity_poly.pdbx_strand_id
1 'polypeptide(L)'
;MSTESMIRDVELAEEQLPKKAGGPHGSRRCWCLSLFSFLLVAGATALFCLLHFGVIGPQREEFSGGPPFRPLAQTLTLRSASKNGNDKPVAHVVANQQAREKLLWLNKRANALLANGMDLSDNQLVVPSDGLYLVYSQVLFKGQGCHSYLLLTHTVSRFAVSYQDKVNLLSAIKSPCQKETPEGAELNPWYEPIYLGGVFQLQKGDRLSAEVNQPEYLDFAESGQIYFGVIAL
;
A
#
# COMPACT_ATOMS: atom_id res chain seq x y z
N MET A 1 8.54 78.80 10.33
CA MET A 1 9.65 78.46 9.42
C MET A 1 9.82 76.96 9.42
N SER A 2 9.99 76.37 8.24
CA SER A 2 10.18 74.94 7.93
C SER A 2 8.89 74.12 7.71
N THR A 3 8.54 73.94 6.43
CA THR A 3 7.79 72.81 5.87
C THR A 3 8.15 72.71 4.39
N GLU A 4 9.28 72.05 4.10
CA GLU A 4 9.76 71.82 2.73
C GLU A 4 10.14 70.34 2.63
N SER A 5 9.14 69.49 2.38
CA SER A 5 9.31 68.10 1.94
C SER A 5 7.94 67.52 1.63
N MET A 6 7.39 67.87 0.47
CA MET A 6 6.43 67.04 -0.24
C MET A 6 6.14 67.65 -1.61
N ILE A 7 6.14 66.81 -2.65
CA ILE A 7 5.55 67.05 -3.98
C ILE A 7 6.43 67.87 -4.94
N ARG A 8 7.47 67.24 -5.51
CA ARG A 8 7.96 67.60 -6.86
C ARG A 8 8.91 66.59 -7.53
N ASP A 9 8.68 65.29 -7.37
CA ASP A 9 9.42 64.25 -8.14
C ASP A 9 8.50 63.32 -8.95
N VAL A 10 7.24 63.72 -9.15
CA VAL A 10 6.42 63.15 -10.22
C VAL A 10 6.60 64.06 -11.42
N GLU A 11 7.02 63.48 -12.55
CA GLU A 11 7.11 64.12 -13.87
C GLU A 11 8.47 64.79 -14.20
N LEU A 12 9.51 63.99 -14.45
CA LEU A 12 10.49 64.22 -15.55
C LEU A 12 11.52 63.08 -15.61
N ALA A 13 11.13 61.95 -16.21
CA ALA A 13 12.11 60.95 -16.67
C ALA A 13 11.58 60.24 -17.92
N GLU A 14 11.19 61.04 -18.92
CA GLU A 14 10.99 60.58 -20.28
C GLU A 14 11.83 61.49 -21.19
N GLU A 15 12.95 60.97 -21.71
CA GLU A 15 13.56 61.21 -23.04
C GLU A 15 14.97 60.60 -23.06
N GLN A 16 15.17 59.45 -23.74
CA GLN A 16 15.61 59.27 -25.14
C GLN A 16 17.10 59.54 -25.39
N LEU A 17 17.84 58.47 -25.78
CA LEU A 17 18.85 58.35 -26.87
C LEU A 17 19.80 57.14 -26.62
N PRO A 18 20.44 56.52 -27.64
CA PRO A 18 20.23 56.57 -29.09
C PRO A 18 20.12 55.19 -29.78
N LYS A 19 19.50 55.19 -30.97
CA LYS A 19 19.64 54.13 -32.00
C LYS A 19 21.11 53.98 -32.40
N LYS A 20 21.63 52.74 -32.44
CA LYS A 20 22.83 52.42 -33.23
C LYS A 20 22.68 51.09 -33.98
N ALA A 21 22.54 51.26 -35.29
CA ALA A 21 22.99 50.42 -36.39
C ALA A 21 22.88 48.89 -36.25
N GLY A 22 21.86 48.32 -36.89
CA GLY A 22 21.85 46.92 -37.28
C GLY A 22 22.86 46.66 -38.39
N GLY A 23 23.77 45.72 -38.14
CA GLY A 23 24.56 45.00 -39.14
C GLY A 23 24.19 43.51 -39.11
N PRO A 24 24.04 42.83 -40.26
CA PRO A 24 23.33 41.55 -40.33
C PRO A 24 24.29 40.36 -40.26
N HIS A 25 24.23 39.53 -39.20
CA HIS A 25 24.73 38.14 -39.25
C HIS A 25 24.38 37.25 -38.03
N GLY A 26 23.26 37.48 -37.35
CA GLY A 26 22.86 36.67 -36.17
C GLY A 26 21.82 35.57 -36.40
N SER A 27 21.00 35.69 -37.45
CA SER A 27 19.74 34.92 -37.55
C SER A 27 19.93 33.45 -37.98
N ARG A 28 20.83 33.18 -38.93
CA ARG A 28 21.06 31.81 -39.45
C ARG A 28 21.77 30.88 -38.44
N ARG A 29 22.71 31.41 -37.64
CA ARG A 29 23.45 30.60 -36.65
C ARG A 29 22.56 30.12 -35.49
N CYS A 30 21.65 30.98 -35.03
CA CYS A 30 20.74 30.65 -33.93
C CYS A 30 19.68 29.61 -34.35
N TRP A 31 19.14 29.72 -35.57
CA TRP A 31 18.21 28.73 -36.10
C TRP A 31 18.83 27.34 -36.29
N CYS A 32 20.07 27.28 -36.79
CA CYS A 32 20.77 26.00 -36.92
C CYS A 32 20.99 25.34 -35.54
N LEU A 33 21.43 26.10 -34.52
CA LEU A 33 21.65 25.55 -33.17
C LEU A 33 20.36 25.05 -32.50
N SER A 34 19.23 25.73 -32.74
CA SER A 34 17.92 25.28 -32.29
C SER A 34 17.49 23.97 -32.97
N LEU A 35 17.64 23.88 -34.29
CA LEU A 35 17.37 22.66 -35.06
C LEU A 35 18.25 21.49 -34.62
N PHE A 36 19.55 21.71 -34.41
CA PHE A 36 20.47 20.68 -33.92
C PHE A 36 20.09 20.19 -32.52
N SER A 37 19.70 21.10 -31.62
CA SER A 37 19.27 20.72 -30.28
C SER A 37 17.97 19.90 -30.31
N PHE A 38 17.01 20.28 -31.15
CA PHE A 38 15.76 19.53 -31.31
C PHE A 38 16.01 18.13 -31.88
N LEU A 39 16.88 18.01 -32.90
CA LEU A 39 17.24 16.71 -33.49
C LEU A 39 17.99 15.81 -32.50
N LEU A 40 18.87 16.37 -31.67
CA LEU A 40 19.57 15.61 -30.63
C LEU A 40 18.60 15.08 -29.56
N VAL A 41 17.67 15.91 -29.10
CA VAL A 41 16.67 15.49 -28.11
C VAL A 41 15.72 14.45 -28.69
N ALA A 42 15.24 14.64 -29.92
CA ALA A 42 14.38 13.67 -30.61
C ALA A 42 15.10 12.33 -30.87
N GLY A 43 16.38 12.37 -31.22
CA GLY A 43 17.21 11.17 -31.39
C GLY A 43 17.43 10.43 -30.06
N ALA A 44 17.71 11.16 -28.98
CA ALA A 44 17.91 10.58 -27.66
C ALA A 44 16.62 9.95 -27.11
N THR A 45 15.46 10.60 -27.29
CA THR A 45 14.18 10.03 -26.87
C THR A 45 13.79 8.81 -27.70
N ALA A 46 14.02 8.83 -29.02
CA ALA A 46 13.80 7.66 -29.86
C ALA A 46 14.70 6.48 -29.47
N LEU A 47 15.99 6.72 -29.22
CA LEU A 47 16.93 5.69 -28.74
C LEU A 47 16.52 5.13 -27.37
N PHE A 48 16.11 5.99 -26.44
CA PHE A 48 15.60 5.58 -25.13
C PHE A 48 14.35 4.70 -25.28
N CYS A 49 13.40 5.08 -26.14
CA CYS A 49 12.23 4.27 -26.43
C CYS A 49 12.63 2.91 -27.04
N LEU A 50 13.54 2.88 -28.02
CA LEU A 50 14.00 1.63 -28.65
C LEU A 50 14.72 0.71 -27.68
N LEU A 51 15.46 1.26 -26.71
CA LEU A 51 16.09 0.51 -25.61
C LEU A 51 15.05 0.00 -24.60
N HIS A 52 14.10 0.84 -24.20
CA HIS A 52 13.06 0.50 -23.24
C HIS A 52 12.08 -0.56 -23.78
N PHE A 53 11.75 -0.48 -25.08
CA PHE A 53 10.92 -1.46 -25.77
C PHE A 53 11.72 -2.64 -26.35
N GLY A 54 13.03 -2.72 -26.06
CA GLY A 54 13.85 -3.89 -26.36
C GLY A 54 14.10 -4.17 -27.85
N VAL A 55 13.94 -3.18 -28.72
CA VAL A 55 14.11 -3.31 -30.19
C VAL A 55 15.59 -3.18 -30.60
N ILE A 56 16.40 -2.45 -29.81
CA ILE A 56 17.84 -2.29 -30.02
C ILE A 56 18.57 -2.59 -28.70
N GLY A 57 18.76 -3.86 -28.40
CA GLY A 57 19.64 -4.34 -27.33
C GLY A 57 20.38 -5.58 -27.82
N PRO A 58 21.60 -5.88 -27.33
CA PRO A 58 22.36 -7.01 -27.83
C PRO A 58 21.52 -8.28 -27.66
N GLN A 59 21.29 -8.99 -28.76
CA GLN A 59 20.80 -10.36 -28.70
C GLN A 59 21.75 -11.12 -27.77
N ARG A 60 21.22 -11.72 -26.70
CA ARG A 60 22.00 -12.55 -25.79
C ARG A 60 22.69 -13.63 -26.61
N GLU A 61 24.00 -13.50 -26.79
CA GLU A 61 24.84 -14.64 -27.12
C GLU A 61 24.78 -15.63 -25.96
N GLU A 62 24.39 -16.86 -26.27
CA GLU A 62 24.65 -18.02 -25.42
C GLU A 62 26.16 -18.18 -25.32
N PHE A 63 26.74 -18.03 -24.11
CA PHE A 63 28.06 -18.56 -23.83
C PHE A 63 28.18 -19.12 -22.42
N SER A 64 28.68 -20.34 -22.40
CA SER A 64 28.88 -21.24 -21.27
C SER A 64 29.97 -20.77 -20.29
N GLY A 65 29.75 -21.01 -19.00
CA GLY A 65 30.82 -21.25 -18.01
C GLY A 65 31.26 -20.06 -17.14
N GLY A 66 30.74 -19.98 -15.90
CA GLY A 66 31.26 -19.14 -14.80
C GLY A 66 30.30 -19.13 -13.58
N PRO A 67 30.77 -19.05 -12.32
CA PRO A 67 30.00 -19.42 -11.13
C PRO A 67 28.93 -18.38 -10.73
N PRO A 68 27.87 -18.76 -9.98
CA PRO A 68 26.63 -18.01 -9.98
C PRO A 68 26.62 -16.89 -8.94
N PHE A 69 26.71 -15.64 -9.37
CA PHE A 69 26.11 -14.54 -8.64
C PHE A 69 24.60 -14.63 -8.82
N ARG A 70 23.88 -14.99 -7.75
CA ARG A 70 22.41 -15.07 -7.73
C ARG A 70 21.83 -13.71 -7.35
N PRO A 71 21.29 -12.90 -8.28
CA PRO A 71 20.40 -11.82 -7.87
C PRO A 71 19.11 -12.47 -7.37
N LEU A 72 18.76 -12.22 -6.11
CA LEU A 72 17.50 -12.64 -5.51
C LEU A 72 16.36 -11.77 -6.04
N ALA A 73 16.09 -11.84 -7.34
CA ALA A 73 14.84 -11.38 -7.91
C ALA A 73 13.92 -12.61 -7.99
N GLN A 74 13.26 -12.92 -6.87
CA GLN A 74 12.13 -13.85 -6.90
C GLN A 74 10.98 -13.13 -7.63
N THR A 75 10.93 -13.27 -8.94
CA THR A 75 9.74 -12.97 -9.73
C THR A 75 8.66 -13.94 -9.26
N LEU A 76 7.74 -13.45 -8.41
CA LEU A 76 6.52 -14.16 -8.04
C LEU A 76 5.66 -14.30 -9.30
N THR A 77 5.95 -15.33 -10.10
CA THR A 77 5.04 -15.79 -11.13
C THR A 77 3.83 -16.35 -10.40
N LEU A 78 2.71 -15.64 -10.51
CA LEU A 78 1.41 -16.08 -10.01
C LEU A 78 0.97 -17.28 -10.88
N ARG A 79 1.52 -18.46 -10.59
CA ARG A 79 1.10 -19.71 -11.21
C ARG A 79 -0.32 -19.97 -10.72
N SER A 80 -1.26 -19.98 -11.66
CA SER A 80 -2.61 -20.49 -11.45
C SER A 80 -2.55 -21.80 -10.66
N ALA A 81 -3.36 -21.92 -9.61
CA ALA A 81 -3.47 -23.08 -8.73
C ALA A 81 -3.31 -24.38 -9.53
N SER A 82 -2.13 -24.99 -9.41
CA SER A 82 -1.78 -26.22 -10.10
C SER A 82 -2.21 -27.32 -9.14
N LYS A 83 -3.03 -28.28 -9.57
CA LYS A 83 -3.32 -29.48 -8.75
C LYS A 83 -2.09 -30.40 -8.63
N ASN A 84 -0.98 -29.87 -8.14
CA ASN A 84 0.18 -30.63 -7.71
C ASN A 84 0.16 -30.69 -6.19
N GLY A 85 0.53 -31.82 -5.60
CA GLY A 85 0.62 -32.00 -4.14
C GLY A 85 1.71 -31.16 -3.45
N ASN A 86 2.18 -30.10 -4.09
CA ASN A 86 3.22 -29.18 -3.64
C ASN A 86 2.72 -27.73 -3.52
N ASP A 87 1.42 -27.52 -3.71
CA ASP A 87 0.79 -26.21 -3.59
C ASP A 87 0.63 -25.83 -2.11
N LYS A 88 1.09 -24.63 -1.76
CA LYS A 88 1.14 -24.16 -0.37
C LYS A 88 -0.28 -23.94 0.18
N PRO A 89 -0.62 -24.49 1.36
CA PRO A 89 -1.82 -24.12 2.11
C PRO A 89 -1.96 -22.59 2.20
N VAL A 90 -3.12 -22.06 1.78
CA VAL A 90 -3.35 -20.62 1.74
C VAL A 90 -4.80 -20.26 2.02
N ALA A 91 -4.97 -19.22 2.83
CA ALA A 91 -6.23 -18.57 3.09
C ALA A 91 -6.05 -17.05 3.10
N HIS A 92 -7.00 -16.34 2.50
CA HIS A 92 -7.21 -14.91 2.62
C HIS A 92 -8.73 -14.70 2.65
N VAL A 93 -9.27 -14.51 3.84
CA VAL A 93 -10.69 -14.31 4.07
C VAL A 93 -10.96 -12.84 4.36
N VAL A 94 -12.11 -12.35 3.90
CA VAL A 94 -12.52 -10.95 4.05
C VAL A 94 -13.79 -10.89 4.90
N ALA A 95 -14.03 -9.76 5.55
CA ALA A 95 -15.21 -9.64 6.38
C ALA A 95 -16.53 -9.69 5.58
N ASN A 96 -17.57 -10.25 6.19
CA ASN A 96 -18.92 -10.18 5.69
C ASN A 96 -19.51 -8.78 5.92
N GLN A 97 -19.51 -7.94 4.89
CA GLN A 97 -20.07 -6.58 4.95
C GLN A 97 -21.57 -6.52 5.33
N GLN A 98 -22.30 -7.63 5.21
CA GLN A 98 -23.72 -7.70 5.60
C GLN A 98 -23.92 -8.08 7.07
N ALA A 99 -22.89 -8.58 7.75
CA ALA A 99 -22.95 -8.93 9.17
C ALA A 99 -22.77 -7.65 10.00
N ARG A 100 -23.88 -7.01 10.36
CA ARG A 100 -23.85 -5.86 11.27
C ARG A 100 -23.32 -6.30 12.64
N GLU A 101 -22.42 -5.49 13.21
CA GLU A 101 -21.89 -5.62 14.58
C GLU A 101 -21.20 -6.97 14.87
N LYS A 102 -20.80 -7.72 13.84
CA LYS A 102 -20.09 -9.00 13.99
C LYS A 102 -19.01 -9.12 12.94
N LEU A 103 -17.84 -9.58 13.38
CA LEU A 103 -16.74 -9.92 12.47
C LEU A 103 -16.87 -11.38 12.02
N LEU A 104 -17.51 -11.60 10.87
CA LEU A 104 -17.63 -12.91 10.24
C LEU A 104 -16.79 -12.99 8.97
N TRP A 105 -15.96 -14.01 8.86
CA TRP A 105 -15.05 -14.22 7.73
C TRP A 105 -15.74 -14.92 6.56
N LEU A 106 -15.45 -14.49 5.33
CA LEU A 106 -15.90 -15.09 4.09
C LEU A 106 -14.73 -15.42 3.17
N ASN A 107 -14.81 -16.57 2.51
CA ASN A 107 -13.87 -17.02 1.48
C ASN A 107 -14.45 -16.97 0.05
N LYS A 108 -15.78 -16.89 -0.12
CA LYS A 108 -16.44 -16.88 -1.43
C LYS A 108 -16.67 -15.44 -1.95
N ARG A 109 -15.58 -14.69 -2.09
CA ARG A 109 -15.56 -13.33 -2.65
C ARG A 109 -14.41 -13.19 -3.64
N ALA A 110 -14.49 -12.24 -4.57
CA ALA A 110 -13.37 -11.93 -5.44
C ALA A 110 -12.16 -11.53 -4.58
N ASN A 111 -10.96 -12.00 -4.97
CA ASN A 111 -9.70 -11.79 -4.25
C ASN A 111 -9.63 -12.39 -2.83
N ALA A 112 -10.64 -13.17 -2.41
CA ALA A 112 -10.53 -14.06 -1.27
C ALA A 112 -10.00 -15.43 -1.71
N LEU A 113 -9.25 -16.09 -0.83
CA LEU A 113 -8.60 -17.37 -1.09
C LEU A 113 -8.91 -18.33 0.06
N LEU A 114 -9.25 -19.57 -0.28
CA LEU A 114 -9.23 -20.69 0.66
C LEU A 114 -8.92 -21.93 -0.17
N ALA A 115 -7.68 -22.40 -0.07
CA ALA A 115 -7.17 -23.44 -0.95
C ALA A 115 -6.15 -24.34 -0.25
N ASN A 116 -5.84 -25.46 -0.93
CA ASN A 116 -4.75 -26.37 -0.58
C ASN A 116 -4.85 -26.92 0.85
N GLY A 117 -6.06 -27.27 1.26
CA GLY A 117 -6.36 -27.90 2.55
C GLY A 117 -6.68 -26.93 3.68
N MET A 118 -6.43 -25.62 3.54
CA MET A 118 -6.94 -24.65 4.52
C MET A 118 -8.46 -24.71 4.56
N ASP A 119 -9.02 -24.63 5.76
CA ASP A 119 -10.47 -24.64 5.98
C ASP A 119 -10.90 -23.44 6.83
N LEU A 120 -12.17 -23.06 6.71
CA LEU A 120 -12.82 -22.03 7.52
C LEU A 120 -14.04 -22.65 8.21
N SER A 121 -13.88 -23.02 9.48
CA SER A 121 -14.95 -23.58 10.33
C SER A 121 -15.15 -22.71 11.55
N ASP A 122 -16.40 -22.46 11.92
CA ASP A 122 -16.74 -21.71 13.15
C ASP A 122 -16.03 -20.34 13.26
N ASN A 123 -15.89 -19.65 12.13
CA ASN A 123 -15.18 -18.37 12.01
C ASN A 123 -13.67 -18.44 12.33
N GLN A 124 -13.06 -19.62 12.23
CA GLN A 124 -11.64 -19.87 12.47
C GLN A 124 -10.98 -20.53 11.25
N LEU A 125 -9.74 -20.16 10.96
CA LEU A 125 -8.93 -20.81 9.93
C LEU A 125 -8.25 -22.06 10.51
N VAL A 126 -8.43 -23.21 9.85
CA VAL A 126 -7.88 -24.50 10.29
C VAL A 126 -6.67 -24.88 9.46
N VAL A 127 -5.57 -25.20 10.13
CA VAL A 127 -4.27 -25.54 9.52
C VAL A 127 -4.26 -27.02 9.06
N PRO A 128 -3.96 -27.33 7.79
CA PRO A 128 -4.03 -28.72 7.28
C PRO A 128 -2.79 -29.58 7.57
N SER A 129 -1.64 -28.95 7.84
CA SER A 129 -0.35 -29.64 8.01
C SER A 129 0.60 -28.88 8.91
N ASP A 130 1.50 -29.59 9.59
CA ASP A 130 2.56 -28.98 10.40
C ASP A 130 3.49 -28.14 9.52
N GLY A 131 3.95 -26.99 10.03
CA GLY A 131 4.88 -26.14 9.28
C GLY A 131 4.97 -24.71 9.79
N LEU A 132 5.79 -23.92 9.10
CA LEU A 132 5.87 -22.48 9.29
C LEU A 132 4.81 -21.78 8.43
N TYR A 133 4.06 -20.87 9.05
CA TYR A 133 3.00 -20.11 8.40
C TYR A 133 3.19 -18.62 8.65
N LEU A 134 3.07 -17.82 7.60
CA LEU A 134 2.83 -16.39 7.74
C LEU A 134 1.34 -16.20 8.06
N VAL A 135 1.05 -15.62 9.22
CA VAL A 135 -0.29 -15.27 9.68
C VAL A 135 -0.40 -13.76 9.73
N TYR A 136 -1.45 -13.20 9.15
CA TYR A 136 -1.66 -11.75 9.11
C TYR A 136 -3.14 -11.38 9.14
N SER A 137 -3.47 -10.23 9.70
CA SER A 137 -4.84 -9.72 9.69
C SER A 137 -4.85 -8.20 9.77
N GLN A 138 -5.84 -7.57 9.14
CA GLN A 138 -6.11 -6.15 9.27
C GLN A 138 -7.58 -5.94 9.62
N VAL A 139 -7.81 -4.96 10.49
CA VAL A 139 -9.13 -4.37 10.72
C VAL A 139 -9.04 -2.85 10.56
N LEU A 140 -10.15 -2.23 10.18
CA LEU A 140 -10.33 -0.80 10.20
C LEU A 140 -11.49 -0.48 11.12
N PHE A 141 -11.23 0.32 12.14
CA PHE A 141 -12.28 0.89 12.98
C PHE A 141 -12.65 2.29 12.49
N LYS A 142 -13.90 2.67 12.73
CA LYS A 142 -14.41 4.02 12.54
C LYS A 142 -15.32 4.42 13.69
N GLY A 143 -15.46 5.72 13.89
CA GLY A 143 -16.49 6.29 14.74
C GLY A 143 -16.66 7.77 14.48
N GLN A 144 -17.51 8.41 15.27
CA GLN A 144 -17.82 9.83 15.11
C GLN A 144 -17.82 10.52 16.48
N GLY A 145 -16.95 11.51 16.63
CA GLY A 145 -16.64 12.10 17.92
C GLY A 145 -16.15 11.07 18.94
N CYS A 146 -16.04 11.50 20.19
CA CYS A 146 -15.62 10.68 21.31
C CYS A 146 -16.49 11.00 22.52
N HIS A 147 -17.48 10.15 22.80
CA HIS A 147 -18.40 10.36 23.93
C HIS A 147 -17.81 9.87 25.26
N SER A 148 -16.91 8.88 25.20
CA SER A 148 -16.23 8.30 26.35
C SER A 148 -14.84 7.82 25.94
N TYR A 149 -14.03 7.43 26.93
CA TYR A 149 -12.80 6.69 26.67
C TYR A 149 -13.11 5.38 25.93
N LEU A 150 -12.35 5.09 24.88
CA LEU A 150 -12.55 3.92 24.02
C LEU A 150 -11.22 3.22 23.76
N LEU A 151 -11.16 1.93 24.07
CA LEU A 151 -10.05 1.05 23.74
C LEU A 151 -10.50 0.00 22.73
N LEU A 152 -9.79 -0.05 21.61
CA LEU A 152 -10.02 -0.98 20.52
C LEU A 152 -8.87 -1.97 20.49
N THR A 153 -9.19 -3.25 20.54
CA THR A 153 -8.20 -4.32 20.46
C THR A 153 -8.45 -5.15 19.22
N HIS A 154 -7.37 -5.60 18.59
CA HIS A 154 -7.39 -6.60 17.53
C HIS A 154 -6.39 -7.68 17.90
N THR A 155 -6.82 -8.94 17.86
CA THR A 155 -6.02 -10.06 18.34
C THR A 155 -6.17 -11.25 17.40
N VAL A 156 -5.03 -11.80 16.99
CA VAL A 156 -4.95 -13.12 16.34
C VAL A 156 -4.53 -14.13 17.38
N SER A 157 -5.33 -15.17 17.56
CA SER A 157 -5.11 -16.22 18.55
C SER A 157 -5.03 -17.60 17.93
N ARG A 158 -4.37 -18.51 18.63
CA ARG A 158 -4.26 -19.93 18.31
C ARG A 158 -5.00 -20.75 19.36
N PHE A 159 -5.79 -21.69 18.87
CA PHE A 159 -6.28 -22.83 19.62
C PHE A 159 -5.54 -24.05 19.08
N ALA A 160 -4.58 -24.56 19.86
CA ALA A 160 -3.82 -25.71 19.43
C ALA A 160 -4.63 -27.00 19.62
N VAL A 161 -4.27 -28.05 18.89
CA VAL A 161 -4.81 -29.39 19.18
C VAL A 161 -4.25 -29.93 20.50
N SER A 162 -3.03 -29.53 20.88
CA SER A 162 -2.30 -30.02 22.05
C SER A 162 -2.72 -29.39 23.37
N TYR A 163 -3.41 -28.25 23.36
CA TYR A 163 -3.94 -27.59 24.55
C TYR A 163 -5.25 -26.87 24.20
N GLN A 164 -6.24 -26.92 25.10
CA GLN A 164 -7.57 -26.36 24.80
C GLN A 164 -7.69 -24.85 25.06
N ASP A 165 -6.65 -24.21 25.58
CA ASP A 165 -6.66 -22.79 25.88
C ASP A 165 -6.35 -21.92 24.64
N LYS A 166 -7.01 -20.76 24.58
CA LYS A 166 -6.74 -19.74 23.57
C LYS A 166 -5.47 -18.99 23.91
N VAL A 167 -4.51 -18.95 23.00
CA VAL A 167 -3.24 -18.21 23.17
C VAL A 167 -3.11 -17.12 22.11
N ASN A 168 -2.82 -15.89 22.54
CA ASN A 168 -2.60 -14.77 21.63
C ASN A 168 -1.27 -14.94 20.90
N LEU A 169 -1.30 -14.95 19.56
CA LEU A 169 -0.10 -14.93 18.72
C LEU A 169 0.33 -13.49 18.42
N LEU A 170 -0.64 -12.64 18.07
CA LEU A 170 -0.45 -11.24 17.72
C LEU A 170 -1.57 -10.43 18.37
N SER A 171 -1.25 -9.27 18.93
CA SER A 171 -2.25 -8.38 19.51
C SER A 171 -1.79 -6.93 19.45
N ALA A 172 -2.73 -6.02 19.23
CA ALA A 172 -2.49 -4.58 19.31
C ALA A 172 -3.72 -3.86 19.84
N ILE A 173 -3.49 -2.65 20.37
CA ILE A 173 -4.49 -1.81 21.00
C ILE A 173 -4.40 -0.40 20.41
N LYS A 174 -5.55 0.24 20.19
CA LYS A 174 -5.69 1.65 19.81
C LYS A 174 -6.64 2.37 20.76
N SER A 175 -6.39 3.66 20.97
CA SER A 175 -7.19 4.56 21.81
C SER A 175 -7.60 5.81 21.02
N PRO A 176 -8.59 5.72 20.11
CA PRO A 176 -9.04 6.87 19.32
C PRO A 176 -9.59 8.00 20.19
N CYS A 177 -10.14 7.67 21.36
CA CYS A 177 -10.78 8.61 22.26
C CYS A 177 -9.98 8.76 23.56
N GLN A 178 -9.04 9.71 23.57
CA GLN A 178 -8.27 10.07 24.76
C GLN A 178 -9.00 11.07 25.67
N LYS A 179 -9.89 11.89 25.10
CA LYS A 179 -10.71 12.89 25.79
C LYS A 179 -12.11 12.90 25.21
N GLU A 180 -13.08 13.21 26.06
CA GLU A 180 -14.46 13.39 25.64
C GLU A 180 -14.60 14.65 24.78
N THR A 181 -15.44 14.55 23.75
CA THR A 181 -15.79 15.66 22.87
C THR A 181 -16.75 16.56 23.64
N PRO A 182 -16.46 17.86 23.80
CA PRO A 182 -17.34 18.76 24.54
C PRO A 182 -18.76 18.76 23.97
N GLU A 183 -19.76 18.90 24.85
CA GLU A 183 -21.15 19.05 24.42
C GLU A 183 -21.30 20.26 23.47
N GLY A 184 -21.92 20.03 22.31
CA GLY A 184 -22.10 21.05 21.27
C GLY A 184 -20.93 21.24 20.30
N ALA A 185 -19.83 20.51 20.47
CA ALA A 185 -18.76 20.47 19.47
C ALA A 185 -19.12 19.58 18.27
N GLU A 186 -18.52 19.86 17.11
CA GLU A 186 -18.72 19.06 15.91
C GLU A 186 -18.17 17.64 16.10
N LEU A 187 -19.00 16.63 15.82
CA LEU A 187 -18.62 15.23 15.92
C LEU A 187 -17.84 14.83 14.65
N ASN A 188 -16.53 15.06 14.67
CA ASN A 188 -15.65 14.67 13.57
C ASN A 188 -15.49 13.15 13.47
N PRO A 189 -15.51 12.56 12.26
CA PRO A 189 -15.24 11.14 12.10
C PRO A 189 -13.76 10.83 12.39
N TRP A 190 -13.51 9.64 12.91
CA TRP A 190 -12.17 9.10 13.09
C TRP A 190 -12.08 7.71 12.49
N TYR A 191 -10.86 7.31 12.11
CA TYR A 191 -10.55 6.00 11.53
C TYR A 191 -9.25 5.48 12.14
N GLU A 192 -9.25 4.23 12.59
CA GLU A 192 -8.08 3.59 13.21
C GLU A 192 -7.82 2.21 12.59
N PRO A 193 -6.80 2.08 11.72
CA PRO A 193 -6.39 0.77 11.22
C PRO A 193 -5.52 0.04 12.24
N ILE A 194 -5.68 -1.28 12.32
CA ILE A 194 -4.76 -2.16 13.04
C ILE A 194 -4.37 -3.32 12.12
N TYR A 195 -3.08 -3.40 11.78
CA TYR A 195 -2.47 -4.52 11.06
C TYR A 195 -1.63 -5.37 12.01
N LEU A 196 -1.75 -6.69 11.86
CA LEU A 196 -0.99 -7.70 12.59
C LEU A 196 -0.37 -8.65 11.57
N GLY A 197 0.90 -9.03 11.76
CA GLY A 197 1.56 -10.03 10.92
C GLY A 197 2.78 -10.66 11.60
N GLY A 198 2.96 -11.97 11.40
CA GLY A 198 4.09 -12.71 11.94
C GLY A 198 4.18 -14.13 11.40
N VAL A 199 5.35 -14.76 11.57
CA VAL A 199 5.57 -16.16 11.18
C VAL A 199 5.52 -17.05 12.42
N PHE A 200 4.76 -18.13 12.34
CA PHE A 200 4.55 -19.05 13.46
C PHE A 200 4.70 -20.51 13.02
N GLN A 201 5.30 -21.33 13.88
CA GLN A 201 5.24 -22.78 13.75
C GLN A 201 3.86 -23.25 14.25
N LEU A 202 3.09 -23.86 13.35
CA LEU A 202 1.76 -24.39 13.63
C LEU A 202 1.71 -25.89 13.37
N GLN A 203 0.72 -26.54 13.98
CA GLN A 203 0.46 -27.96 13.86
C GLN A 203 -0.84 -28.19 13.10
N LYS A 204 -0.94 -29.34 12.44
CA LYS A 204 -2.16 -29.80 11.80
C LYS A 204 -3.32 -29.79 12.80
N GLY A 205 -4.43 -29.19 12.37
CA GLY A 205 -5.67 -29.07 13.15
C GLY A 205 -5.70 -27.87 14.09
N ASP A 206 -4.61 -27.10 14.20
CA ASP A 206 -4.65 -25.83 14.91
C ASP A 206 -5.68 -24.91 14.27
N ARG A 207 -6.43 -24.20 15.12
CA ARG A 207 -7.42 -23.22 14.68
C ARG A 207 -6.94 -21.83 15.03
N LEU A 208 -7.05 -20.92 14.07
CA LEU A 208 -6.66 -19.54 14.22
C LEU A 208 -7.89 -18.64 14.15
N SER A 209 -8.04 -17.74 15.11
CA SER A 209 -9.10 -16.73 15.14
C SER A 209 -8.49 -15.33 15.07
N ALA A 210 -9.08 -14.45 14.26
CA ALA A 210 -8.80 -13.01 14.29
C ALA A 210 -10.06 -12.29 14.78
N GLU A 211 -9.94 -11.57 15.89
CA GLU A 211 -11.08 -11.02 16.63
C GLU A 211 -10.80 -9.61 17.14
N VAL A 212 -11.88 -8.86 17.36
CA VAL A 212 -11.86 -7.53 17.97
C VAL A 212 -12.77 -7.49 19.19
N ASN A 213 -12.49 -6.61 20.14
CA ASN A 213 -13.32 -6.46 21.34
C ASN A 213 -14.64 -5.69 21.09
N GLN A 214 -14.67 -4.79 20.10
CA GLN A 214 -15.81 -3.90 19.82
C GLN A 214 -16.13 -3.90 18.31
N PRO A 215 -16.81 -4.94 17.78
CA PRO A 215 -17.10 -5.09 16.36
C PRO A 215 -18.07 -4.04 15.79
N GLU A 216 -18.84 -3.35 16.62
CA GLU A 216 -19.73 -2.25 16.23
C GLU A 216 -18.98 -1.06 15.62
N TYR A 217 -17.70 -0.88 15.94
CA TYR A 217 -16.86 0.17 15.37
C TYR A 217 -16.16 -0.26 14.07
N LEU A 218 -16.38 -1.48 13.55
CA LEU A 218 -15.73 -1.90 12.31
C LEU A 218 -16.30 -1.14 11.09
N ASP A 219 -15.40 -0.70 10.21
CA ASP A 219 -15.79 -0.10 8.94
C ASP A 219 -15.88 -1.16 7.82
N PHE A 220 -17.11 -1.48 7.42
CA PHE A 220 -17.39 -2.40 6.32
C PHE A 220 -17.68 -1.70 4.97
N ALA A 221 -17.48 -0.38 4.89
CA ALA A 221 -17.87 0.42 3.73
C ALA A 221 -17.21 -0.05 2.43
N GLU A 222 -15.90 -0.32 2.48
CA GLU A 222 -15.12 -0.65 1.29
C GLU A 222 -14.48 -2.04 1.39
N SER A 223 -14.28 -2.67 0.23
CA SER A 223 -13.56 -3.94 0.14
C SER A 223 -12.07 -3.76 0.48
N GLY A 224 -11.46 -4.76 1.11
CA GLY A 224 -10.02 -4.75 1.42
C GLY A 224 -9.64 -3.98 2.69
N GLN A 225 -10.59 -3.39 3.41
CA GLN A 225 -10.33 -2.74 4.70
C GLN A 225 -10.10 -3.77 5.83
N ILE A 226 -10.85 -4.87 5.82
CA ILE A 226 -10.87 -5.89 6.88
C ILE A 226 -10.65 -7.29 6.29
N TYR A 227 -9.56 -7.94 6.70
CA TYR A 227 -9.15 -9.25 6.18
C TYR A 227 -8.32 -10.05 7.19
N PHE A 228 -8.27 -11.36 6.99
CA PHE A 228 -7.48 -12.30 7.77
C PHE A 228 -6.90 -13.36 6.84
N GLY A 229 -5.61 -13.65 6.95
CA GLY A 229 -4.94 -14.58 6.05
C GLY A 229 -3.82 -15.38 6.69
N VAL A 230 -3.56 -16.52 6.08
CA VAL A 230 -2.58 -17.53 6.49
C VAL A 230 -1.99 -18.14 5.23
N ILE A 231 -0.67 -18.25 5.15
CA ILE A 231 0.00 -18.94 4.04
C ILE A 231 1.18 -19.76 4.56
N ALA A 232 1.27 -21.01 4.14
CA ALA A 232 2.42 -21.88 4.44
C ALA A 232 3.68 -21.37 3.72
N LEU A 233 4.83 -21.40 4.40
CA LEU A 233 6.10 -20.92 3.88
C LEU A 233 6.92 -21.97 3.14
#